data_AF-A0A7C4LL30-F1
#
_entry.id   AF-A0A7C4LL30-F1
#
_cell.length_a   1.000
_cell.length_b   1.000
_cell.length_c   1.000
_cell.angle_alpha   90.00
_cell.angle_beta   90.00
_cell.angle_gamma   90.00
#
_symmetry.space_group_name_H-M   'P 1'
#
loop_
_entity.id
_entity.type
_entity.pdbx_description
1 polymer ?
#
loop_
_entity_poly.entity_id
_entity_poly.type
_entity_poly.pdbx_seq_one_letter_code
_entity_poly.pdbx_strand_id
1 'polypeptide(L)' 'MPRIERDRELARRRHRKQKIRKLVARYIQASNQADKLAIVAKVRRLSPMYDIEARVAELTARGQVPAPPKKK' A
#
# COMPACT_ATOMS: atom_id res chain seq x y z
N MET A 1 1.86 -14.89 -25.64
CA MET A 1 2.20 -13.51 -26.01
C MET A 1 3.22 -12.97 -25.01
N PRO A 2 4.53 -12.93 -25.33
CA PRO A 2 5.50 -12.28 -24.47
C PRO A 2 5.10 -10.80 -24.31
N ARG A 3 4.85 -10.36 -23.08
CA ARG A 3 4.53 -8.96 -22.78
C ARG A 3 5.66 -8.06 -23.29
N ILE A 4 5.33 -7.05 -24.10
CA ILE A 4 6.25 -5.99 -24.52
C ILE A 4 6.79 -5.30 -23.25
N GLU A 5 7.98 -4.69 -23.28
CA GLU A 5 8.57 -4.01 -22.12
C GLU A 5 7.63 -2.99 -21.47
N ARG A 6 6.83 -2.27 -22.27
CA ARG A 6 5.75 -1.39 -21.79
C ARG A 6 4.72 -2.12 -20.93
N ASP A 7 4.27 -3.30 -21.36
CA ASP A 7 3.29 -4.10 -20.62
C ASP A 7 3.88 -4.65 -19.32
N ARG A 8 5.17 -5.03 -19.34
CA ARG A 8 5.89 -5.46 -18.14
C ARG A 8 5.99 -4.31 -17.14
N GLU A 9 6.33 -3.11 -17.61
CA GLU A 9 6.39 -1.93 -16.76
C GLU A 9 5.01 -1.58 -16.17
N LEU A 10 3.96 -1.57 -16.99
CA LEU A 10 2.59 -1.33 -16.54
C LEU A 10 2.16 -2.37 -15.50
N ALA A 11 2.50 -3.64 -15.70
CA ALA A 11 2.25 -4.69 -14.71
C ALA A 11 2.98 -4.43 -13.39
N ARG A 12 4.27 -4.05 -13.43
CA ARG A 12 5.05 -3.68 -12.23
C ARG A 12 4.43 -2.48 -11.50
N ARG A 13 4.00 -1.44 -12.24
CA ARG A 13 3.32 -0.26 -11.69
C ARG A 13 1.99 -0.64 -11.01
N ARG A 14 1.15 -1.43 -11.67
CA ARG A 14 -0.13 -1.91 -11.11
C ARG A 14 0.10 -2.76 -9.86
N HIS A 15 1.05 -3.67 -9.90
CA HIS A 15 1.39 -4.51 -8.75
C HIS A 15 1.92 -3.70 -7.57
N ARG A 16 2.74 -2.67 -7.81
CA ARG A 16 3.21 -1.73 -6.78
C ARG A 16 2.02 -0.99 -6.14
N LYS A 17 1.09 -0.45 -6.94
CA LYS A 17 -0.14 0.19 -6.43
C LYS A 17 -0.97 -0.78 -5.56
N GLN A 18 -1.14 -2.03 -6.00
CA GLN A 18 -1.86 -3.05 -5.23
C GLN A 18 -1.17 -3.38 -3.91
N LYS A 19 0.16 -3.51 -3.90
CA LYS A 19 0.94 -3.72 -2.67
C LYS A 19 0.76 -2.58 -1.68
N ILE A 20 0.84 -1.34 -2.14
CA ILE A 20 0.64 -0.15 -1.30
C ILE A 20 -0.78 -0.14 -0.72
N ARG A 21 -1.81 -0.40 -1.52
CA ARG A 21 -3.20 -0.50 -1.03
C ARG A 21 -3.35 -1.54 0.09
N LYS A 22 -2.71 -2.70 -0.05
CA LYS A 22 -2.72 -3.73 1.01
C LYS A 22 -2.00 -3.27 2.28
N LEU A 23 -0.90 -2.52 2.14
CA LEU A 23 -0.14 -1.97 3.27
C LEU A 23 -0.93 -0.88 4.00
N VAL A 24 -1.66 -0.02 3.28
CA VAL A 24 -2.60 0.96 3.84
C VAL A 24 -3.66 0.26 4.69
N ALA A 25 -4.32 -0.77 4.13
CA ALA A 25 -5.34 -1.52 4.88
C ALA A 25 -4.77 -2.20 6.14
N ARG A 26 -3.55 -2.73 6.07
CA ARG A 26 -2.85 -3.29 7.24
C ARG A 26 -2.48 -2.23 8.26
N TYR A 27 -2.05 -1.05 7.82
CA TYR A 27 -1.68 0.06 8.70
C TYR A 27 -2.88 0.53 9.53
N ILE A 28 -4.06 0.61 8.90
CA ILE A 28 -5.32 0.98 9.56
C ILE A 28 -5.69 -0.07 10.63
N GLN A 29 -5.47 -1.36 10.35
CA GLN A 29 -5.78 -2.42 11.30
C GLN A 29 -4.74 -2.62 12.41
N ALA A 30 -3.50 -2.21 12.19
CA ALA A 30 -2.43 -2.42 13.15
C ALA A 30 -2.69 -1.59 14.42
N SER A 31 -2.85 -2.27 15.55
CA SER A 31 -2.92 -1.63 16.87
C SER A 31 -1.53 -1.34 17.44
N ASN A 32 -0.54 -2.18 17.10
CA ASN A 32 0.83 -2.07 17.60
C ASN A 32 1.67 -1.05 16.82
N GLN A 33 2.44 -0.23 17.53
CA GLN A 33 3.33 0.77 16.96
C GLN A 33 4.49 0.14 16.17
N ALA A 34 5.01 -1.01 16.61
CA ALA A 34 6.07 -1.72 15.90
C ALA A 34 5.63 -2.16 14.49
N ASP A 35 4.40 -2.65 14.35
CA ASP A 35 3.84 -3.08 13.06
C ASP A 35 3.61 -1.89 12.13
N LYS A 36 3.16 -0.75 12.66
CA LYS A 36 3.01 0.50 11.90
C LYS A 36 4.35 0.95 11.32
N LEU A 37 5.41 0.97 12.14
CA LEU A 37 6.76 1.35 11.69
C LEU A 37 7.29 0.38 10.62
N ALA A 38 7.09 -0.92 10.79
CA ALA A 38 7.49 -1.93 9.80
C ALA A 38 6.76 -1.73 8.46
N ILE A 39 5.47 -1.37 8.50
CA ILE A 39 4.68 -1.07 7.31
C ILE A 39 5.20 0.20 6.63
N VAL A 40 5.45 1.29 7.37
CA VAL A 40 6.00 2.54 6.83
C VAL A 40 7.34 2.29 6.15
N ALA A 41 8.26 1.56 6.79
CA ALA A 41 9.55 1.20 6.20
C ALA A 41 9.38 0.42 4.88
N LYS A 42 8.43 -0.52 4.85
CA LYS A 42 8.14 -1.31 3.64
C LYS A 42 7.56 -0.46 2.51
N VAL A 43 6.74 0.53 2.82
CA VAL A 43 6.17 1.46 1.85
C VAL A 43 7.25 2.38 1.28
N ARG A 44 8.11 2.95 2.12
CA ARG A 44 9.24 3.78 1.68
C ARG A 44 10.19 3.03 0.74
N ARG A 45 10.44 1.73 0.98
CA ARG A 45 11.21 0.88 0.05
C ARG A 45 10.53 0.69 -1.30
N LEU A 46 9.19 0.60 -1.33
CA LEU A 46 8.43 0.44 -2.58
C LEU A 46 8.26 1.75 -3.35
N SER A 47 8.08 2.85 -2.63
CA SER A 47 7.82 4.18 -3.17
C SER A 47 8.38 5.22 -2.19
N PRO A 48 9.61 5.71 -2.42
CA PRO A 48 10.31 6.59 -1.47
C PRO A 48 9.53 7.85 -1.09
N MET A 49 8.80 8.43 -2.04
CA MET A 49 8.02 9.67 -1.85
C MET A 49 6.58 9.42 -1.37
N TYR A 50 6.21 8.17 -1.06
CA TYR A 50 4.84 7.87 -0.64
C TYR A 50 4.72 7.98 0.88
N ASP A 51 3.94 8.95 1.32
CA ASP A 51 3.55 9.10 2.72
C ASP A 51 2.27 8.30 3.00
N ILE A 52 2.41 7.23 3.78
CA ILE A 52 1.27 6.38 4.14
C ILE A 52 0.43 7.00 5.27
N GLU A 53 1.03 7.81 6.14
CA GLU A 53 0.34 8.38 7.30
C GLU A 53 -0.63 9.46 6.83
N ALA A 54 -0.15 10.38 5.99
CA ALA A 54 -0.97 11.38 5.34
C ALA A 54 -2.11 10.73 4.52
N ARG A 55 -1.80 9.63 3.80
CA ARG A 55 -2.82 8.92 3.02
C ARG A 55 -3.89 8.27 3.89
N VAL A 56 -3.51 7.65 5.01
CA VAL A 56 -4.45 7.02 5.92
C VAL A 56 -5.34 8.08 6.56
N ALA A 57 -4.79 9.22 6.97
CA ALA A 57 -5.56 10.34 7.48
C ALA A 57 -6.61 10.84 6.47
N GLU A 58 -6.21 11.02 5.20
CA GLU A 58 -7.13 11.40 4.11
C GLU A 58 -8.25 10.37 3.89
N LEU A 59 -7.94 9.08 3.93
CA LEU A 59 -8.92 8.01 3.72
C LEU A 59 -9.92 7.91 4.88
N THR A 60 -9.45 8.04 6.11
CA THR A 60 -10.30 8.09 7.30
C THR A 60 -11.22 9.31 7.26
N ALA A 61 -10.69 10.48 6.90
CA ALA A 61 -11.48 11.71 6.75
C ALA A 61 -12.59 11.60 5.69
N ARG A 62 -12.33 10.84 4.61
CA ARG A 62 -13.33 10.57 3.56
C ARG A 62 -14.27 9.41 3.86
N GLY A 63 -14.13 8.73 4.99
CA GLY A 63 -14.88 7.52 5.32
C GLY A 63 -14.59 6.34 4.37
N GLN A 64 -13.54 6.41 3.55
CA GLN A 64 -13.17 5.37 2.60
C GLN A 64 -12.08 4.49 3.21
N VAL A 65 -12.47 3.57 4.09
CA VAL A 65 -11.54 2.59 4.65
C VAL A 65 -11.40 1.42 3.66
N PRO A 66 -10.21 1.19 3.07
CA PRO A 66 -10.02 0.06 2.18
C PRO A 66 -10.21 -1.25 2.95
N ALA A 67 -11.00 -2.16 2.37
CA ALA A 67 -11.26 -3.46 2.98
C ALA A 67 -9.95 -4.19 3.31
N PRO A 68 -9.87 -4.82 4.49
CA PRO A 68 -8.65 -5.49 4.90
C PRO A 68 -8.34 -6.67 4.00
N PRO A 69 -7.05 -6.98 3.78
CA PRO A 69 -6.69 -8.18 3.04
C PRO A 69 -7.24 -9.40 3.78
N LYS A 70 -8.04 -10.24 3.09
CA LYS A 70 -8.51 -11.51 3.64
C LYS A 70 -7.32 -12.28 4.22
N LYS A 71 -7.38 -12.61 5.51
CA LYS A 71 -6.42 -13.54 6.12
C LYS A 71 -6.58 -14.86 5.36
N LYS A 72 -5.47 -15.39 4.82
CA LYS A 72 -5.44 -16.74 4.27
C LYS A 72 -5.39 -17.73 5.41
#